data_AF-A0A383AF51-F1
#
_entry.id   AF-A0A383AF51-F1
#
_cell.length_a   1.000
_cell.length_b   1.000
_cell.length_c   1.000
_cell.angle_alpha   90.00
_cell.angle_beta   90.00
_cell.angle_gamma   90.00
#
_symmetry.space_group_name_H-M   'P 1'
#
loop_
_entity.id
_entity.type
_entity.pdbx_description
1 polymer ?
#
loop_
_entity_poly.entity_id
_entity_poly.type
_entity_poly.pdbx_seq_one_letter_code
_entity_poly.pdbx_strand_id
1 'polypeptide(L)'
;PFRNRSVEENLDLFKRMKGGEFPDGAKVLRAKIDMASGNLNMRDPVLYRILRAHHHRTGDKWCIYPMYDFAHGQSDSIEKITHSICTLEFEDHRPLYDWIIEKLEIYHPQQIEFARLNLGHTLLSKRKLLQLVKEEHVSGWDDPRMPTISGMRRRGYTPESIRDFCERIGVAKANSTVEMALLEYCLREDLNKRATRVMVVLRPLKLTIINYPEGQIEELTAENNPEDPDSGTRKILFCRELYIEQEDFME
;
A
#
# COMPACT_ATOMS: atom_id res chain seq x y z
N PRO A 1 -19.92 -24.48 -27.07
CA PRO A 1 -20.56 -25.81 -27.10
C PRO A 1 -21.24 -26.23 -25.79
N PHE A 2 -20.62 -26.02 -24.61
CA PHE A 2 -21.13 -26.55 -23.33
C PHE A 2 -22.15 -25.65 -22.59
N ARG A 3 -22.61 -24.55 -23.21
CA ARG A 3 -23.49 -23.53 -22.60
C ARG A 3 -24.92 -24.02 -22.34
N ASN A 4 -25.35 -25.06 -23.06
CA ASN A 4 -26.73 -25.57 -23.04
C ASN A 4 -26.87 -26.92 -22.32
N ARG A 5 -25.90 -27.28 -21.46
CA ARG A 5 -26.03 -28.42 -20.54
C ARG A 5 -27.24 -28.25 -19.63
N SER A 6 -27.85 -29.36 -19.24
CA SER A 6 -28.94 -29.35 -18.26
C SER A 6 -28.44 -28.94 -16.87
N VAL A 7 -29.35 -28.60 -15.97
CA VAL A 7 -29.00 -28.25 -14.58
C VAL A 7 -28.34 -29.46 -13.89
N GLU A 8 -28.89 -30.65 -14.11
CA GLU A 8 -28.43 -31.91 -13.52
C GLU A 8 -26.99 -32.23 -13.95
N GLU A 9 -26.69 -32.10 -15.25
CA GLU A 9 -25.33 -32.32 -15.76
C GLU A 9 -24.34 -31.31 -15.17
N ASN A 10 -24.71 -30.04 -15.06
CA ASN A 10 -23.84 -29.02 -14.46
C ASN A 10 -23.59 -29.27 -12.97
N LEU A 11 -24.61 -29.67 -12.21
CA LEU A 11 -24.49 -30.00 -10.80
C LEU A 11 -23.59 -31.23 -10.57
N ASP A 12 -23.73 -32.27 -11.38
CA ASP A 12 -22.85 -33.45 -11.36
C ASP A 12 -21.39 -33.03 -11.61
N LEU A 13 -21.14 -32.36 -12.74
CA LEU A 13 -19.79 -31.95 -13.13
C LEU A 13 -19.14 -31.05 -12.07
N PHE A 14 -19.88 -30.11 -11.48
CA PHE A 14 -19.32 -29.23 -10.46
C PHE A 14 -18.99 -29.96 -9.15
N LYS A 15 -19.81 -30.93 -8.73
CA LYS A 15 -19.49 -31.81 -7.60
C LYS A 15 -18.22 -32.62 -7.85
N ARG A 16 -18.06 -33.15 -9.06
CA ARG A 16 -16.88 -33.93 -9.48
C ARG A 16 -15.62 -33.06 -9.61
N MET A 17 -15.77 -31.80 -10.04
CA MET A 17 -14.70 -30.79 -9.96
C MET A 17 -14.24 -30.61 -8.52
N LYS A 18 -15.17 -30.40 -7.59
CA LYS A 18 -14.87 -30.28 -6.15
C LYS A 18 -14.26 -31.57 -5.58
N GLY A 19 -14.68 -32.73 -6.08
CA GLY A 19 -14.16 -34.05 -5.73
C GLY A 19 -12.76 -34.37 -6.30
N GLY A 20 -12.19 -33.48 -7.10
CA GLY A 20 -10.84 -33.65 -7.63
C GLY A 20 -10.71 -34.65 -8.79
N GLU A 21 -11.81 -34.98 -9.47
CA GLU A 21 -11.80 -35.97 -10.56
C GLU A 21 -11.14 -35.47 -11.86
N PHE A 22 -10.98 -34.15 -12.01
CA PHE A 22 -10.42 -33.55 -13.23
C PHE A 22 -9.09 -32.84 -12.96
N PRO A 23 -8.11 -32.89 -13.89
CA PRO A 23 -6.84 -32.18 -13.72
C PRO A 23 -7.02 -30.66 -13.78
N ASP A 24 -6.00 -29.93 -13.34
CA ASP A 24 -5.99 -28.46 -13.34
C ASP A 24 -6.22 -27.91 -14.76
N GLY A 25 -7.04 -26.86 -14.88
CA GLY A 25 -7.40 -26.27 -16.17
C GLY A 25 -8.36 -27.08 -17.04
N ALA A 26 -8.70 -28.32 -16.68
CA ALA A 26 -9.57 -29.17 -17.50
C ALA A 26 -11.02 -28.67 -17.61
N LYS A 27 -11.53 -28.02 -16.54
CA LYS A 27 -12.90 -27.50 -16.45
C LYS A 27 -12.95 -26.25 -15.58
N VAL A 28 -13.95 -25.42 -15.85
CA VAL A 28 -14.30 -24.22 -15.09
C VAL A 28 -15.82 -24.14 -14.93
N LEU A 29 -16.28 -23.55 -13.82
CA LEU A 29 -17.67 -23.10 -13.71
C LEU A 29 -17.75 -21.68 -14.26
N ARG A 30 -18.72 -21.39 -15.12
CA ARG A 30 -18.94 -20.06 -15.70
C ARG A 30 -20.35 -19.58 -15.39
N ALA A 31 -20.52 -18.28 -15.18
CA ALA A 31 -21.85 -17.68 -15.21
C ALA A 31 -22.39 -17.74 -16.64
N LYS A 32 -23.70 -17.86 -16.78
CA LYS A 32 -24.40 -17.82 -18.06
C LYS A 32 -25.12 -16.48 -18.17
N ILE A 33 -24.48 -15.52 -18.82
CA ILE A 33 -24.93 -14.12 -18.92
C ILE A 33 -25.16 -13.78 -20.40
N ASP A 34 -24.26 -13.01 -21.02
CA ASP A 34 -24.38 -12.58 -22.42
C ASP A 34 -23.01 -12.51 -23.11
N MET A 35 -22.79 -13.42 -24.05
CA MET A 35 -21.55 -13.48 -24.85
C MET A 35 -21.41 -12.31 -25.84
N ALA A 36 -22.50 -11.59 -26.16
CA ALA A 36 -22.50 -10.45 -27.08
C ALA A 36 -22.29 -9.11 -26.37
N SER A 37 -22.24 -9.09 -25.03
CA SER A 37 -22.15 -7.86 -24.25
C SER A 37 -20.95 -6.98 -24.65
N GLY A 38 -21.14 -5.67 -24.70
CA GLY A 38 -20.06 -4.70 -24.87
C GLY A 38 -19.04 -4.73 -23.73
N ASN A 39 -19.47 -5.15 -22.53
CA ASN A 39 -18.61 -5.34 -21.38
C ASN A 39 -18.05 -6.79 -21.37
N LEU A 40 -16.73 -6.93 -21.39
CA LEU A 40 -16.05 -8.22 -21.40
C LEU A 40 -16.34 -9.06 -20.14
N ASN A 41 -16.52 -8.43 -18.98
CA ASN A 41 -16.81 -9.11 -17.72
C ASN A 41 -18.19 -9.79 -17.73
N MET A 42 -19.09 -9.36 -18.61
CA MET A 42 -20.42 -9.97 -18.75
C MET A 42 -20.46 -11.13 -19.75
N ARG A 43 -19.33 -11.45 -20.41
CA ARG A 43 -19.25 -12.53 -21.41
C ARG A 43 -18.99 -13.90 -20.77
N ASP A 44 -20.02 -14.41 -20.11
CA ASP A 44 -20.02 -15.67 -19.36
C ASP A 44 -18.73 -15.81 -18.49
N PRO A 45 -18.49 -14.93 -17.50
CA PRO A 45 -17.26 -14.94 -16.72
C PRO A 45 -17.05 -16.26 -15.96
N VAL A 46 -15.78 -16.61 -15.70
CA VAL A 46 -15.43 -17.77 -14.89
C VAL A 46 -15.73 -17.47 -13.42
N LEU A 47 -16.42 -18.39 -12.74
CA LEU A 47 -16.74 -18.31 -11.32
C LEU A 47 -15.81 -19.18 -10.48
N TYR A 48 -15.48 -20.39 -10.94
CA TYR A 48 -14.54 -21.30 -10.28
C TYR A 48 -13.59 -21.93 -11.28
N ARG A 49 -12.35 -22.14 -10.83
CA ARG A 49 -11.33 -22.92 -11.52
C ARG A 49 -10.81 -24.06 -10.66
N ILE A 50 -10.32 -25.11 -11.31
CA ILE A 50 -9.56 -26.18 -10.65
C ILE A 50 -8.11 -25.73 -10.51
N LEU A 51 -7.59 -25.80 -9.30
CA LEU A 51 -6.20 -25.52 -8.96
C LEU A 51 -5.82 -26.37 -7.75
N ARG A 52 -4.86 -27.29 -7.90
CA ARG A 52 -4.30 -28.07 -6.79
C ARG A 52 -3.10 -27.33 -6.22
N ALA A 53 -3.37 -26.45 -5.27
CA ALA A 53 -2.34 -25.72 -4.54
C ALA A 53 -2.68 -25.70 -3.05
N HIS A 54 -1.66 -25.90 -2.21
CA HIS A 54 -1.83 -25.81 -0.77
C HIS A 54 -2.25 -24.39 -0.38
N HIS A 55 -3.42 -24.23 0.26
CA HIS A 55 -3.93 -22.92 0.64
C HIS A 55 -3.56 -22.59 2.09
N HIS A 56 -2.95 -21.43 2.30
CA HIS A 56 -2.40 -21.02 3.60
C HIS A 56 -3.38 -21.06 4.79
N ARG A 57 -4.71 -20.97 4.57
CA ARG A 57 -5.73 -21.09 5.64
C ARG A 57 -6.49 -22.41 5.67
N THR A 58 -6.63 -23.07 4.52
CA THR A 58 -7.54 -24.22 4.37
C THR A 58 -6.80 -25.50 3.99
N GLY A 59 -5.47 -25.45 3.92
CA GLY A 59 -4.60 -26.54 3.50
C GLY A 59 -5.04 -27.10 2.15
N ASP A 60 -5.10 -28.42 2.08
CA ASP A 60 -5.47 -29.18 0.87
C ASP A 60 -6.95 -29.57 0.83
N LYS A 61 -7.80 -28.92 1.64
CA LYS A 61 -9.24 -29.21 1.72
C LYS A 61 -9.98 -28.94 0.41
N TRP A 62 -9.50 -28.00 -0.39
CA TRP A 62 -10.13 -27.56 -1.63
C TRP A 62 -9.19 -27.72 -2.81
N CYS A 63 -9.72 -28.20 -3.93
CA CYS A 63 -9.03 -28.24 -5.22
C CYS A 63 -9.68 -27.35 -6.28
N ILE A 64 -10.74 -26.64 -5.91
CA ILE A 64 -11.40 -25.61 -6.72
C ILE A 64 -11.42 -24.30 -5.94
N TYR A 65 -11.16 -23.20 -6.62
CA TYR A 65 -11.10 -21.88 -6.02
C TYR A 65 -11.97 -20.89 -6.81
N PRO A 66 -12.69 -20.00 -6.11
CA PRO A 66 -13.48 -18.97 -6.76
C PRO A 66 -12.58 -17.94 -7.43
N MET A 67 -13.09 -17.30 -8.48
CA MET A 67 -12.49 -16.11 -9.08
C MET A 67 -12.83 -14.88 -8.23
N TYR A 68 -12.03 -13.82 -8.37
CA TYR A 68 -12.20 -12.56 -7.62
C TYR A 68 -13.63 -12.02 -7.73
N ASP A 69 -14.17 -11.90 -8.95
CA ASP A 69 -15.51 -11.35 -9.19
C ASP A 69 -16.65 -12.14 -8.53
N PHE A 70 -16.47 -13.44 -8.30
CA PHE A 70 -17.44 -14.29 -7.60
C PHE A 70 -17.21 -14.36 -6.09
N ALA A 71 -16.06 -13.92 -5.60
CA ALA A 71 -15.77 -13.89 -4.17
C ALA A 71 -16.09 -12.52 -3.56
N HIS A 72 -15.85 -11.44 -4.31
CA HIS A 72 -15.85 -10.07 -3.79
C HIS A 72 -17.23 -9.64 -3.27
N GLY A 73 -18.24 -9.54 -4.15
CA GLY A 73 -19.57 -9.09 -3.74
C GLY A 73 -20.29 -10.02 -2.78
N GLN A 74 -20.00 -11.32 -2.85
CA GLN A 74 -20.55 -12.31 -1.93
C GLN A 74 -19.95 -12.13 -0.54
N SER A 75 -18.65 -11.84 -0.43
CA SER A 75 -18.00 -11.53 0.84
C SER A 75 -18.57 -10.25 1.44
N ASP A 76 -18.67 -9.18 0.64
CA ASP A 76 -19.28 -7.91 1.06
C ASP A 76 -20.72 -8.10 1.56
N SER A 77 -21.50 -8.93 0.86
CA SER A 77 -22.88 -9.23 1.21
C SER A 77 -23.01 -10.02 2.52
N ILE A 78 -22.13 -11.00 2.74
CA ILE A 78 -22.04 -11.81 3.96
C ILE A 78 -21.64 -10.93 5.15
N GLU A 79 -20.68 -10.04 4.95
CA GLU A 79 -20.15 -9.13 5.97
C GLU A 79 -21.02 -7.88 6.19
N LYS A 80 -22.09 -7.70 5.41
CA LYS A 80 -23.00 -6.55 5.48
C LYS A 80 -22.29 -5.20 5.23
N ILE A 81 -21.34 -5.20 4.30
CA ILE A 81 -20.68 -3.98 3.85
C ILE A 81 -21.71 -3.06 3.19
N THR A 82 -21.76 -1.80 3.63
CA THR A 82 -22.66 -0.81 3.04
C THR A 82 -22.07 -0.21 1.77
N HIS A 83 -20.79 0.16 1.82
CA HIS A 83 -20.05 0.79 0.72
C HIS A 83 -18.76 0.02 0.46
N SER A 84 -18.70 -0.69 -0.66
CA SER A 84 -17.52 -1.41 -1.12
C SER A 84 -16.65 -0.47 -1.95
N ILE A 85 -15.60 0.08 -1.34
CA ILE A 85 -14.77 1.14 -1.93
C ILE A 85 -13.56 0.51 -2.63
N CYS A 86 -13.45 0.67 -3.95
CA CYS A 86 -12.37 0.10 -4.75
C CYS A 86 -11.81 1.13 -5.75
N THR A 87 -10.79 0.74 -6.52
CA THR A 87 -10.18 1.66 -7.49
C THR A 87 -10.86 1.58 -8.86
N LEU A 88 -10.68 2.60 -9.70
CA LEU A 88 -11.27 2.70 -11.05
C LEU A 88 -11.01 1.49 -11.95
N GLU A 89 -9.93 0.72 -11.73
CA GLU A 89 -9.69 -0.51 -12.49
C GLU A 89 -10.81 -1.54 -12.36
N PHE A 90 -11.70 -1.42 -11.36
CA PHE A 90 -12.83 -2.30 -11.12
C PHE A 90 -14.19 -1.69 -11.52
N GLU A 91 -14.22 -0.53 -12.18
CA GLU A 91 -15.48 0.09 -12.61
C GLU A 91 -16.24 -0.79 -13.61
N ASP A 92 -15.53 -1.36 -14.59
CA ASP A 92 -16.12 -2.30 -15.56
C ASP A 92 -16.52 -3.65 -14.93
N HIS A 93 -16.11 -3.92 -13.68
CA HIS A 93 -16.49 -5.12 -12.94
C HIS A 93 -17.81 -4.94 -12.18
N ARG A 94 -18.23 -3.70 -11.90
CA ARG A 94 -19.48 -3.41 -11.18
C ARG A 94 -20.72 -4.07 -11.79
N PRO A 95 -20.93 -4.08 -13.13
CA PRO A 95 -22.10 -4.75 -13.71
C PRO A 95 -22.16 -6.25 -13.39
N LEU A 96 -21.01 -6.91 -13.28
CA LEU A 96 -20.94 -8.31 -12.88
C LEU A 96 -21.17 -8.47 -11.38
N TYR A 97 -20.60 -7.59 -10.56
CA TYR A 97 -20.82 -7.55 -9.11
C TYR A 97 -22.32 -7.49 -8.79
N ASP A 98 -23.04 -6.52 -9.37
CA ASP A 98 -24.47 -6.32 -9.19
C ASP A 98 -25.26 -7.53 -9.71
N TRP A 99 -24.92 -8.01 -10.92
CA TRP A 99 -25.60 -9.16 -11.52
C TRP A 99 -25.54 -10.41 -10.64
N ILE A 100 -24.39 -10.73 -10.03
CA ILE A 100 -24.28 -11.93 -9.18
C ILE A 100 -25.10 -11.75 -7.90
N ILE A 101 -25.06 -10.56 -7.28
CA ILE A 101 -25.85 -10.28 -6.07
C ILE A 101 -27.34 -10.42 -6.34
N GLU A 102 -27.83 -9.82 -7.43
CA GLU A 102 -29.23 -9.92 -7.85
C GLU A 102 -29.63 -11.37 -8.11
N LYS A 103 -28.79 -12.16 -8.80
CA LYS A 103 -29.09 -13.56 -9.11
C LYS A 103 -29.07 -14.49 -7.91
N LEU A 104 -28.33 -14.14 -6.87
CA LEU A 104 -28.30 -14.89 -5.62
C LEU A 104 -29.35 -14.40 -4.62
N GLU A 105 -30.04 -13.29 -4.91
CA GLU A 105 -31.05 -12.68 -4.04
C GLU A 105 -30.50 -12.39 -2.62
N ILE A 106 -29.26 -11.92 -2.56
CA ILE A 106 -28.54 -11.62 -1.31
C ILE A 106 -28.53 -10.10 -1.01
N TYR A 107 -28.05 -9.72 0.18
CA TYR A 107 -27.88 -8.32 0.55
C TYR A 107 -27.01 -7.59 -0.49
N HIS A 108 -27.37 -6.35 -0.82
CA HIS A 108 -26.75 -5.60 -1.90
C HIS A 108 -25.91 -4.42 -1.38
N PRO A 109 -24.61 -4.61 -1.15
CA PRO A 109 -23.65 -3.52 -0.97
C PRO A 109 -23.59 -2.61 -2.19
N GLN A 110 -23.18 -1.36 -2.00
CA GLN A 110 -22.93 -0.43 -3.10
C GLN A 110 -21.42 -0.39 -3.41
N GLN A 111 -21.02 -0.77 -4.63
CA GLN A 111 -19.64 -0.55 -5.09
C GLN A 111 -19.42 0.91 -5.50
N ILE A 112 -18.35 1.53 -4.99
CA ILE A 112 -17.95 2.89 -5.29
C ILE A 112 -16.47 2.93 -5.65
N GLU A 113 -16.16 3.46 -6.83
CA GLU A 113 -14.80 3.52 -7.33
C GLU A 113 -14.16 4.90 -7.13
N PHE A 114 -12.85 4.93 -6.87
CA PHE A 114 -12.04 6.15 -6.87
C PHE A 114 -10.72 5.95 -7.64
N ALA A 115 -10.12 7.05 -8.08
CA ALA A 115 -8.82 7.00 -8.76
C ALA A 115 -7.73 6.60 -7.77
N ARG A 116 -6.94 5.59 -8.15
CA ARG A 116 -5.77 5.18 -7.37
C ARG A 116 -4.75 6.30 -7.25
N LEU A 117 -4.02 6.30 -6.15
CA LEU A 117 -2.82 7.12 -6.01
C LEU A 117 -1.76 6.71 -7.05
N ASN A 118 -1.22 7.70 -7.75
CA ASN A 118 0.06 7.59 -8.44
C ASN A 118 0.99 8.66 -7.91
N LEU A 119 2.21 8.28 -7.54
CA LEU A 119 3.25 9.18 -7.06
C LEU A 119 4.32 9.36 -8.13
N GLY A 120 4.71 10.61 -8.38
CA GLY A 120 5.86 10.95 -9.20
C GLY A 120 7.16 10.38 -8.62
N HIS A 121 8.15 10.13 -9.48
CA HIS A 121 9.49 9.66 -9.10
C HIS A 121 9.55 8.33 -8.33
N THR A 122 8.49 7.53 -8.32
CA THR A 122 8.48 6.21 -7.67
C THR A 122 7.62 5.18 -8.41
N LEU A 123 7.70 3.93 -7.97
CA LEU A 123 6.97 2.79 -8.55
C LEU A 123 6.04 2.18 -7.49
N LEU A 124 4.74 2.12 -7.77
CA LEU A 124 3.75 1.55 -6.84
C LEU A 124 3.31 0.11 -7.19
N SER A 125 3.72 -0.39 -8.37
CA SER A 125 3.34 -1.75 -8.79
C SER A 125 4.05 -2.81 -7.95
N LYS A 126 3.28 -3.67 -7.27
CA LYS A 126 3.80 -4.82 -6.50
C LYS A 126 4.78 -5.68 -7.30
N ARG A 127 4.54 -5.88 -8.60
CA ARG A 127 5.44 -6.64 -9.48
C ARG A 127 6.81 -5.97 -9.61
N LYS A 128 6.85 -4.65 -9.82
CA LYS A 128 8.09 -3.89 -9.94
C LYS A 128 8.81 -3.80 -8.60
N LEU A 129 8.07 -3.60 -7.50
CA LEU A 129 8.64 -3.60 -6.15
C LEU A 129 9.23 -4.97 -5.78
N LEU A 130 8.55 -6.06 -6.13
CA LEU A 130 9.09 -7.41 -5.93
C LEU A 130 10.37 -7.64 -6.74
N GLN A 131 10.44 -7.10 -7.96
CA GLN A 131 11.65 -7.15 -8.78
C GLN A 131 12.82 -6.44 -8.10
N LEU A 132 12.61 -5.23 -7.57
CA LEU A 132 13.64 -4.50 -6.81
C LEU A 132 14.19 -5.30 -5.63
N VAL A 133 13.33 -6.02 -4.92
CA VAL A 133 13.72 -6.86 -3.77
C VAL A 133 14.45 -8.12 -4.25
N LYS A 134 13.95 -8.81 -5.28
CA LYS A 134 14.54 -10.06 -5.79
C LYS A 134 15.89 -9.86 -6.46
N GLU A 135 16.06 -8.72 -7.13
CA GLU A 135 17.32 -8.35 -7.78
C GLU A 135 18.25 -7.55 -6.86
N GLU A 136 17.92 -7.46 -5.55
CA GLU A 136 18.78 -6.87 -4.51
C GLU A 136 19.15 -5.39 -4.74
N HIS A 137 18.36 -4.63 -5.50
CA HIS A 137 18.50 -3.17 -5.63
C HIS A 137 18.16 -2.44 -4.33
N VAL A 138 17.38 -3.10 -3.45
CA VAL A 138 17.02 -2.64 -2.10
C VAL A 138 17.25 -3.75 -1.08
N SER A 139 17.45 -3.36 0.18
CA SER A 139 17.71 -4.31 1.29
C SER A 139 16.51 -5.19 1.66
N GLY A 140 15.29 -4.82 1.23
CA GLY A 140 14.07 -5.56 1.51
C GLY A 140 12.81 -4.72 1.30
N TRP A 141 11.66 -5.26 1.72
CA TRP A 141 10.37 -4.56 1.64
C TRP A 141 10.26 -3.36 2.59
N ASP A 142 11.10 -3.28 3.62
CA ASP A 142 11.17 -2.20 4.59
C ASP A 142 12.36 -1.25 4.33
N ASP A 143 13.06 -1.36 3.19
CA ASP A 143 14.13 -0.44 2.84
C ASP A 143 13.62 1.02 2.86
N PRO A 144 14.32 1.98 3.46
CA PRO A 144 13.88 3.38 3.55
C PRO A 144 13.58 4.04 2.19
N ARG A 145 14.13 3.52 1.08
CA ARG A 145 13.90 4.02 -0.27
C ARG A 145 12.60 3.48 -0.89
N MET A 146 12.00 2.44 -0.31
CA MET A 146 10.78 1.82 -0.82
C MET A 146 9.54 2.65 -0.47
N PRO A 147 8.57 2.80 -1.40
CA PRO A 147 7.31 3.50 -1.14
C PRO A 147 6.30 2.63 -0.37
N THR A 148 6.79 1.65 0.39
CA THR A 148 5.99 0.78 1.24
C THR A 148 5.76 1.46 2.59
N ILE A 149 4.63 1.17 3.24
CA ILE A 149 4.38 1.72 4.59
C ILE A 149 5.50 1.34 5.58
N SER A 150 6.04 0.12 5.49
CA SER A 150 7.18 -0.31 6.29
C SER A 150 8.46 0.46 5.98
N GLY A 151 8.76 0.71 4.69
CA GLY A 151 9.93 1.47 4.25
C GLY A 151 9.83 2.93 4.67
N MET A 152 8.68 3.56 4.46
CA MET A 152 8.40 4.91 4.91
C MET A 152 8.53 5.05 6.42
N ARG A 153 7.97 4.11 7.20
CA ARG A 153 8.13 4.09 8.66
C ARG A 153 9.60 4.00 9.06
N ARG A 154 10.39 3.13 8.43
CA ARG A 154 11.83 3.00 8.71
C ARG A 154 12.61 4.25 8.30
N ARG A 155 12.19 4.95 7.25
CA ARG A 155 12.74 6.24 6.80
C ARG A 155 12.46 7.39 7.80
N GLY A 156 11.50 7.23 8.70
CA GLY A 156 11.10 8.25 9.67
C GLY A 156 9.79 8.96 9.34
N TYR A 157 9.03 8.48 8.36
CA TYR A 157 7.66 8.97 8.15
C TYR A 157 6.78 8.63 9.34
N THR A 158 5.91 9.56 9.65
CA THR A 158 5.01 9.49 10.78
C THR A 158 3.61 9.10 10.29
N PRO A 159 2.82 8.38 11.10
CA PRO A 159 1.43 8.10 10.75
C PRO A 159 0.63 9.39 10.47
N GLU A 160 0.93 10.47 11.19
CA GLU A 160 0.28 11.78 11.03
C GLU A 160 0.58 12.40 9.66
N SER A 161 1.83 12.43 9.23
CA SER A 161 2.23 12.96 7.91
C SER A 161 1.61 12.20 6.74
N ILE A 162 1.48 10.87 6.86
CA ILE A 162 0.86 10.05 5.81
C ILE A 162 -0.65 10.32 5.74
N ARG A 163 -1.33 10.47 6.88
CA ARG A 163 -2.76 10.81 6.91
C ARG A 163 -3.01 12.22 6.37
N ASP A 164 -2.20 13.20 6.77
CA ASP A 164 -2.27 14.57 6.23
C ASP A 164 -2.06 14.59 4.71
N PHE A 165 -1.09 13.81 4.21
CA PHE A 165 -0.89 13.64 2.78
C PHE A 165 -2.14 13.09 2.08
N CYS A 166 -2.73 12.01 2.62
CA CYS A 166 -3.96 11.42 2.06
C CYS A 166 -5.15 12.40 2.06
N GLU A 167 -5.28 13.23 3.09
CA GLU A 167 -6.33 14.26 3.18
C GLU A 167 -6.14 15.33 2.10
N ARG A 168 -4.91 15.81 1.93
CA ARG A 168 -4.59 16.90 0.97
C ARG A 168 -4.75 16.51 -0.49
N ILE A 169 -4.42 15.28 -0.85
CA ILE A 169 -4.61 14.81 -2.23
C ILE A 169 -6.08 14.60 -2.59
N GLY A 170 -6.93 14.43 -1.56
CA GLY A 170 -8.35 14.19 -1.72
C GLY A 170 -8.68 12.87 -2.41
N VAL A 171 -9.97 12.69 -2.70
CA VAL A 171 -10.51 11.50 -3.40
C VAL A 171 -11.35 11.97 -4.58
N ALA A 172 -10.98 11.50 -5.78
CA ALA A 172 -11.68 11.85 -7.02
C ALA A 172 -11.79 10.62 -7.94
N LYS A 173 -12.67 10.70 -8.94
CA LYS A 173 -12.76 9.71 -10.04
C LYS A 173 -11.85 10.03 -11.23
N ALA A 174 -11.03 11.07 -11.15
CA ALA A 174 -10.07 11.43 -12.19
C ALA A 174 -8.67 10.94 -11.82
N ASN A 175 -8.00 10.25 -12.75
CA ASN A 175 -6.61 9.84 -12.55
C ASN A 175 -5.70 11.07 -12.47
N SER A 176 -4.87 11.11 -11.43
CA SER A 176 -3.85 12.14 -11.23
C SER A 176 -2.53 11.52 -10.80
N THR A 177 -1.44 12.26 -11.00
CA THR A 177 -0.13 11.95 -10.43
C THR A 177 0.21 13.04 -9.44
N VAL A 178 0.56 12.65 -8.22
CA VAL A 178 0.92 13.55 -7.14
C VAL A 178 2.44 13.61 -7.04
N GLU A 179 2.97 14.81 -6.90
CA GLU A 179 4.41 15.02 -6.75
C GLU A 179 4.92 14.52 -5.39
N MET A 180 6.08 13.86 -5.40
CA MET A 180 6.74 13.37 -4.18
C MET A 180 7.02 14.51 -3.18
N ALA A 181 7.24 15.73 -3.69
CA ALA A 181 7.44 16.92 -2.90
C ALA A 181 6.29 17.22 -1.92
N LEU A 182 5.04 16.91 -2.28
CA LEU A 182 3.90 17.10 -1.37
C LEU A 182 3.95 16.12 -0.19
N LEU A 183 4.32 14.86 -0.46
CA LEU A 183 4.48 13.85 0.59
C LEU A 183 5.63 14.21 1.55
N GLU A 184 6.75 14.68 1.02
CA GLU A 184 7.87 15.18 1.84
C GLU A 184 7.48 16.43 2.62
N TYR A 185 6.69 17.32 2.03
CA TYR A 185 6.18 18.50 2.71
C TYR A 185 5.33 18.13 3.94
N CYS A 186 4.40 17.17 3.83
CA CYS A 186 3.62 16.69 4.97
C CYS A 186 4.49 16.16 6.10
N LEU A 187 5.60 15.47 5.77
CA LEU A 187 6.55 15.00 6.77
C LEU A 187 7.32 16.16 7.44
N ARG A 188 7.79 17.13 6.64
CA ARG A 188 8.49 18.31 7.16
C ARG A 188 7.61 19.10 8.11
N GLU A 189 6.35 19.32 7.77
CA GLU A 189 5.39 20.04 8.62
C GLU A 189 5.16 19.34 9.97
N ASP A 190 5.00 18.01 9.96
CA ASP A 190 4.80 17.24 11.19
C ASP A 190 6.07 17.21 12.06
N LEU A 191 7.23 16.93 11.46
CA LEU A 191 8.49 16.87 12.20
C LEU A 191 8.94 18.25 12.70
N ASN A 192 8.68 19.33 11.96
CA ASN A 192 9.01 20.69 12.41
C ASN A 192 8.31 21.02 13.73
N LYS A 193 7.08 20.55 13.94
CA LYS A 193 6.31 20.83 15.15
C LYS A 193 6.74 20.01 16.35
N ARG A 194 7.23 18.78 16.14
CA ARG A 194 7.40 17.80 17.24
C ARG A 194 8.83 17.30 17.47
N ALA A 195 9.73 17.43 16.49
CA ALA A 195 11.06 16.85 16.58
C ALA A 195 12.00 17.73 17.42
N THR A 196 12.76 17.13 18.32
CA THR A 196 13.83 17.81 19.05
C THR A 196 14.96 18.18 18.09
N ARG A 197 15.39 19.44 18.15
CA ARG A 197 16.56 19.93 17.40
C ARG A 197 17.81 19.41 18.08
N VAL A 198 18.72 18.88 17.29
CA VAL A 198 20.02 18.38 17.74
C VAL A 198 21.09 18.86 16.77
N MET A 199 22.32 18.96 17.25
CA MET A 199 23.47 19.29 16.41
C MET A 199 24.17 17.99 16.03
N VAL A 200 24.36 17.79 14.72
CA VAL A 200 25.09 16.65 14.17
C VAL A 200 26.00 17.21 13.10
N VAL A 201 27.25 16.79 13.11
CA VAL A 201 28.23 17.09 12.07
C VAL A 201 28.45 15.81 11.26
N LEU A 202 28.04 15.82 10.00
CA LEU A 202 28.12 14.68 9.10
C LEU A 202 29.51 14.55 8.46
N ARG A 203 30.14 15.68 8.12
CA ARG A 203 31.49 15.75 7.54
C ARG A 203 32.38 16.58 8.47
N PRO A 204 32.94 15.96 9.53
CA PRO A 204 33.65 16.70 10.56
C PRO A 204 34.93 17.35 10.04
N LEU A 205 35.03 18.66 10.27
CA LEU A 205 36.27 19.42 10.23
C LEU A 205 36.65 19.80 11.66
N LYS A 206 37.83 19.37 12.11
CA LYS A 206 38.32 19.71 13.44
C LYS A 206 38.67 21.20 13.48
N LEU A 207 38.03 21.92 14.40
CA LEU A 207 38.26 23.33 14.67
C LEU A 207 38.92 23.49 16.05
N THR A 208 39.98 24.29 16.13
CA THR A 208 40.67 24.58 17.39
C THR A 208 40.67 26.08 17.66
N ILE A 209 40.03 26.47 18.76
CA ILE A 209 39.93 27.88 19.18
C ILE A 209 41.21 28.24 19.93
N ILE A 210 42.15 28.90 19.24
CA ILE A 210 43.51 29.12 19.76
C ILE A 210 43.55 29.96 21.05
N ASN A 211 42.58 30.85 21.25
CA ASN A 211 42.45 31.72 22.41
C ASN A 211 41.54 31.17 23.53
N TYR A 212 41.04 29.94 23.42
CA TYR A 212 40.25 29.30 24.47
C TYR A 212 41.14 28.44 25.40
N PRO A 213 41.03 28.55 26.74
CA PRO A 213 41.89 27.80 27.66
C PRO A 213 41.79 26.28 27.50
N GLU A 214 42.92 25.59 27.63
CA GLU A 214 42.98 24.13 27.57
C GLU A 214 42.31 23.51 28.80
N GLY A 215 41.49 22.47 28.59
CA GLY A 215 40.76 21.78 29.65
C GLY A 215 39.52 22.51 30.19
N GLN A 216 39.27 23.76 29.77
CA GLN A 216 38.03 24.46 30.14
C GLN A 216 36.83 23.92 29.34
N ILE A 217 35.72 23.70 30.04
CA ILE A 217 34.43 23.30 29.48
C ILE A 217 33.37 24.28 29.98
N GLU A 218 32.53 24.76 29.06
CA GLU A 218 31.40 25.63 29.35
C GLU A 218 30.10 24.92 28.97
N GLU A 219 29.10 25.01 29.85
CA GLU A 219 27.77 24.45 29.60
C GLU A 219 26.86 25.56 29.04
N LEU A 220 26.55 25.47 27.75
CA LEU A 220 25.58 26.34 27.09
C LEU A 220 24.18 25.71 27.17
N THR A 221 23.16 26.54 27.31
CA THR A 221 21.76 26.07 27.31
C THR A 221 21.13 26.34 25.94
N ALA A 222 20.48 25.34 25.36
CA ALA A 222 19.74 25.45 24.10
C ALA A 222 18.33 24.87 24.22
N GLU A 223 17.38 25.48 23.54
CA GLU A 223 15.99 25.03 23.45
C GLU A 223 15.89 23.72 22.66
N ASN A 224 15.07 22.79 23.13
CA ASN A 224 14.86 21.50 22.47
C ASN A 224 14.04 21.63 21.19
N ASN A 225 13.01 22.45 21.18
CA ASN A 225 12.20 22.71 20.01
C ASN A 225 11.63 24.13 20.04
N PRO A 226 12.06 25.03 19.14
CA PRO A 226 11.54 26.40 19.08
C PRO A 226 10.02 26.49 18.79
N GLU A 227 9.43 25.46 18.18
CA GLU A 227 7.98 25.38 17.89
C GLU A 227 7.16 24.87 19.09
N ASP A 228 7.83 24.42 20.16
CA ASP A 228 7.21 23.86 21.36
C ASP A 228 7.85 24.45 22.63
N PRO A 229 7.26 25.51 23.21
CA PRO A 229 7.76 26.14 24.43
C PRO A 229 7.90 25.18 25.62
N ASP A 230 7.12 24.10 25.64
CA ASP A 230 7.11 23.11 26.72
C ASP A 230 8.14 21.98 26.49
N SER A 231 8.86 21.99 25.36
CA SER A 231 9.89 20.98 25.03
C SER A 231 11.13 21.03 25.92
N GLY A 232 11.25 22.07 26.75
CA GLY A 232 12.36 22.27 27.67
C GLY A 232 13.68 22.60 26.96
N THR A 233 14.77 22.46 27.70
CA THR A 233 16.12 22.80 27.23
C THR A 233 17.08 21.63 27.40
N ARG A 234 18.22 21.70 26.72
CA ARG A 234 19.37 20.81 26.90
C ARG A 234 20.64 21.60 27.12
N LYS A 235 21.61 20.96 27.77
CA LYS A 235 22.97 21.48 27.90
C LYS A 235 23.82 21.03 26.72
N ILE A 236 24.61 21.95 26.18
CA ILE A 236 25.60 21.74 25.12
C ILE A 236 26.96 22.08 25.72
N LEU A 237 27.93 21.18 25.55
CA LEU A 237 29.29 21.42 26.02
C LEU A 237 30.07 22.18 24.96
N PHE A 238 30.62 23.33 25.35
CA PHE A 238 31.54 24.11 24.55
C PHE A 238 32.94 23.98 25.11
N CYS A 239 33.93 23.75 24.24
CA CYS A 239 35.33 23.60 24.64
C CYS A 239 36.26 24.05 23.51
N ARG A 240 37.57 23.99 23.77
CA ARG A 240 38.62 24.43 22.83
C ARG A 240 38.61 23.69 21.49
N GLU A 241 38.30 22.39 21.51
CA GLU A 241 38.33 21.52 20.33
C GLU A 241 36.90 21.16 19.92
N LEU A 242 36.48 21.62 18.74
CA LEU A 242 35.14 21.41 18.22
C LEU A 242 35.19 20.74 16.85
N TYR A 243 34.02 20.30 16.40
CA TYR A 243 33.78 19.89 15.03
C TYR A 243 32.76 20.82 14.40
N ILE A 244 33.03 21.22 13.16
CA ILE A 244 32.09 21.93 12.30
C ILE A 244 31.90 21.12 11.01
N GLU A 245 30.87 21.44 10.22
CA GLU A 245 30.78 20.87 8.88
C GLU A 245 31.91 21.43 8.02
N GLN A 246 32.50 20.59 7.18
CA GLN A 246 33.50 21.03 6.21
C GLN A 246 32.98 22.13 5.28
N GLU A 247 31.68 22.13 4.97
CA GLU A 247 31.03 23.11 4.07
C GLU A 247 30.80 24.47 4.75
N ASP A 248 30.92 24.56 6.08
CA ASP A 248 30.79 25.83 6.82
C ASP A 248 32.09 26.68 6.77
N PHE A 249 33.17 26.17 6.15
CA PHE A 249 34.44 26.87 6.00
C PHE A 249 34.89 26.93 4.54
N MET A 250 35.28 28.12 4.07
CA MET A 250 35.87 28.35 2.76
C MET A 250 37.00 29.39 2.90
N GLU A 251 38.15 29.13 2.27
CA GLU A 251 39.32 30.02 2.27
C GLU A 251 39.13 31.29 1.40
#